data_AF-A0A9E4Z8K8-F1
#
_entry.id   AF-A0A9E4Z8K8-F1
#
_cell.length_a   1.000
_cell.length_b   1.000
_cell.length_c   1.000
_cell.angle_alpha   90.00
_cell.angle_beta   90.00
_cell.angle_gamma   90.00
#
_symmetry.space_group_name_H-M   'P 1'
#
loop_
_entity.id
_entity.type
_entity.pdbx_description
1 polymer ?
#
loop_
_entity_poly.entity_id
_entity_poly.type
_entity_poly.pdbx_seq_one_letter_code
_entity_poly.pdbx_strand_id
1 'polypeptide(L)'
;MLKIGHEVVRPGKYQGDDSVTIPIPEELETVPGIPLNHREVDWYAREYPLETMNISERASRDWANTIRDSHVEMREIRKEHDNLNRPLIMAARLTGDQEPTSEATGEDVTEAIKAKCRELGYIEVGITAYDHRYTYQSKKDWVKFPHAICLAYEQDFEPTQTIPSVDAEIVHSSTYRTEGAAGLEVAKFIQSLGYRAQVHSPNDNTGPYIPMFVEAGLGSLGACGYLLT
;
A
#
# COMPACT_ATOMS: atom_id res chain seq x y z
N MET A 1 -29.05 18.50 16.46
CA MET A 1 -28.31 17.22 16.42
C MET A 1 -28.63 16.60 15.08
N LEU A 2 -27.62 16.26 14.28
CA LEU A 2 -27.86 15.65 12.97
C LEU A 2 -28.50 14.27 13.15
N LYS A 3 -29.39 13.88 12.23
CA LYS A 3 -29.96 12.53 12.22
C LYS A 3 -28.87 11.56 11.78
N ILE A 4 -28.58 10.56 12.61
CA ILE A 4 -27.60 9.53 12.30
C ILE A 4 -28.23 8.54 11.31
N GLY A 5 -27.56 8.32 10.19
CA GLY A 5 -27.95 7.33 9.18
C GLY A 5 -27.44 5.94 9.54
N HIS A 6 -26.13 5.81 9.76
CA HIS A 6 -25.49 4.58 10.22
C HIS A 6 -24.25 4.84 11.10
N GLU A 7 -23.73 3.79 11.71
CA GLU A 7 -22.48 3.82 12.47
C GLU A 7 -21.42 2.96 11.76
N VAL A 8 -20.19 3.48 11.71
CA VAL A 8 -19.03 2.74 11.21
C VAL A 8 -18.17 2.36 12.41
N VAL A 9 -17.90 1.06 12.57
CA VAL A 9 -17.00 0.55 13.60
C VAL A 9 -15.64 0.27 12.97
N ARG A 10 -14.60 0.97 13.44
CA ARG A 10 -13.22 0.76 13.03
C ARG A 10 -12.43 0.13 14.17
N PRO A 11 -11.43 -0.71 13.89
CA PRO A 11 -10.48 -1.13 14.91
C PRO A 11 -9.78 0.11 15.50
N GLY A 12 -9.32 0.00 16.74
CA GLY A 12 -8.48 1.03 17.34
C GLY A 12 -7.17 1.20 16.55
N LYS A 13 -6.42 2.27 16.80
CA LYS A 13 -5.26 2.63 15.99
C LYS A 13 -4.17 1.56 16.03
N TYR A 14 -3.83 1.08 17.22
CA TYR A 14 -2.84 0.03 17.45
C TYR A 14 -3.49 -1.27 17.93
N GLN A 15 -2.71 -2.36 17.92
CA GLN A 15 -3.19 -3.64 18.43
C GLN A 15 -3.51 -3.52 19.93
N GLY A 16 -4.73 -3.93 20.31
CA GLY A 16 -5.21 -3.86 21.68
C GLY A 16 -5.96 -2.57 22.03
N ASP A 17 -5.94 -1.56 21.15
CA ASP A 17 -6.79 -0.38 21.31
C ASP A 17 -8.27 -0.74 21.12
N ASP A 18 -9.14 -0.05 21.86
CA ASP A 18 -10.59 -0.17 21.72
C ASP A 18 -11.04 0.25 20.31
N SER A 19 -12.07 -0.41 19.80
CA SER A 19 -12.70 -0.02 18.54
C SER A 19 -13.30 1.38 18.63
N VAL A 20 -13.19 2.16 17.55
CA VAL A 20 -13.80 3.48 17.43
C VAL A 20 -15.13 3.33 16.69
N THR A 21 -16.20 3.85 17.27
CA THR A 21 -17.51 3.94 16.61
C THR A 21 -17.73 5.36 16.11
N ILE A 22 -17.92 5.51 14.80
CA ILE A 22 -18.06 6.79 14.12
C ILE A 22 -19.51 6.91 13.65
N PRO A 23 -20.33 7.79 14.25
CA PRO A 23 -21.70 8.01 13.79
C PRO A 23 -21.69 8.87 12.52
N ILE A 24 -22.30 8.37 11.45
CA ILE A 24 -22.39 9.05 10.16
C ILE A 24 -23.77 9.72 10.02
N PRO A 25 -23.82 11.05 9.88
CA PRO A 25 -25.06 11.76 9.57
C PRO A 25 -25.68 11.31 8.25
N GLU A 26 -27.01 11.25 8.18
CA GLU A 26 -27.78 10.91 6.96
C GLU A 26 -27.42 11.82 5.77
N GLU A 27 -27.09 13.10 6.04
CA GLU A 27 -26.67 14.07 5.03
C GLU A 27 -25.24 13.84 4.47
N LEU A 28 -24.43 13.01 5.13
CA LEU A 28 -23.08 12.63 4.69
C LEU A 28 -23.01 11.19 4.17
N GLU A 29 -24.15 10.49 4.08
CA GLU A 29 -24.17 9.14 3.55
C GLU A 29 -23.80 9.13 2.06
N THR A 30 -22.85 8.27 1.71
CA THR A 30 -22.39 8.02 0.35
C THR A 30 -22.44 6.53 0.04
N VAL A 31 -21.99 6.14 -1.14
CA VAL A 31 -21.78 4.73 -1.48
C VAL A 31 -20.43 4.26 -0.94
N PRO A 32 -20.27 2.96 -0.61
CA PRO A 32 -18.97 2.39 -0.30
C PRO A 32 -17.96 2.67 -1.43
N GLY A 33 -16.74 3.07 -1.04
CA GLY A 33 -15.66 3.37 -1.98
C GLY A 33 -15.93 4.61 -2.84
N ILE A 34 -15.60 4.53 -4.13
CA ILE A 34 -15.79 5.62 -5.09
C ILE A 34 -16.66 5.09 -6.24
N PRO A 35 -17.69 5.83 -6.70
CA PRO A 35 -18.43 5.45 -7.89
C PRO A 35 -17.51 5.27 -9.11
N LEU A 36 -17.55 4.08 -9.71
CA LEU A 36 -16.76 3.74 -10.90
C LEU A 36 -17.65 3.51 -12.11
N ASN A 37 -17.22 4.04 -13.26
CA ASN A 37 -17.74 3.64 -14.57
C ASN A 37 -16.86 2.53 -15.14
N HIS A 38 -17.21 1.26 -14.87
CA HIS A 38 -16.38 0.12 -15.27
C HIS A 38 -16.06 0.10 -16.77
N ARG A 39 -17.00 0.52 -17.64
CA ARG A 39 -16.77 0.59 -19.08
C ARG A 39 -15.63 1.56 -19.44
N GLU A 40 -15.56 2.70 -18.76
CA GLU A 40 -14.48 3.67 -18.95
C GLU A 40 -13.16 3.16 -18.38
N VAL A 41 -13.18 2.59 -17.17
CA VAL A 41 -11.98 1.99 -16.56
C VAL A 41 -11.39 0.92 -17.47
N ASP A 42 -12.23 0.02 -18.01
CA ASP A 42 -11.81 -1.03 -18.93
C ASP A 42 -11.24 -0.47 -20.24
N TRP A 43 -11.85 0.59 -20.78
CA TRP A 43 -11.38 1.25 -21.99
C TRP A 43 -10.03 1.91 -21.77
N TYR A 44 -9.87 2.72 -20.73
CA TYR A 44 -8.59 3.39 -20.43
C TYR A 44 -7.48 2.40 -20.11
N ALA A 45 -7.76 1.34 -19.35
CA ALA A 45 -6.77 0.32 -19.04
C ALA A 45 -6.24 -0.42 -20.30
N ARG A 46 -7.05 -0.49 -21.35
CA ARG A 46 -6.67 -1.09 -22.64
C ARG A 46 -5.99 -0.10 -23.58
N GLU A 47 -6.57 1.07 -23.79
CA GLU A 47 -6.08 2.05 -24.79
C GLU A 47 -4.89 2.88 -24.27
N TYR A 48 -4.81 3.10 -22.95
CA TYR A 48 -3.78 3.88 -22.27
C TYR A 48 -3.23 3.10 -21.07
N PRO A 49 -2.57 1.94 -21.31
CA PRO A 49 -2.05 1.13 -20.23
C PRO A 49 -1.08 1.95 -19.37
N LEU A 50 -1.25 1.86 -18.05
CA LEU A 50 -0.41 2.57 -17.10
C LEU A 50 1.03 2.05 -17.19
N GLU A 51 1.99 2.93 -16.91
CA GLU A 51 3.39 2.58 -16.78
C GLU A 51 4.02 3.39 -15.66
N THR A 52 5.06 2.82 -15.02
CA THR A 52 5.80 3.52 -13.99
C THR A 52 6.47 4.78 -14.55
N MET A 53 6.43 5.86 -13.76
CA MET A 53 7.17 7.10 -14.06
C MET A 53 8.68 6.86 -14.19
N ASN A 54 9.21 5.78 -13.62
CA ASN A 54 10.61 5.37 -13.82
C ASN A 54 10.95 5.04 -15.28
N ILE A 55 9.94 4.66 -16.08
CA ILE A 55 10.08 4.34 -17.51
C ILE A 55 9.53 5.49 -18.36
N SER A 56 8.28 5.88 -18.17
CA SER A 56 7.60 6.89 -19.01
C SER A 56 8.18 8.30 -18.82
N GLU A 57 8.59 8.64 -17.60
CA GLU A 57 9.04 9.98 -17.21
C GLU A 57 10.51 10.01 -16.79
N ARG A 58 11.32 9.12 -17.39
CA ARG A 58 12.73 8.92 -17.00
C ARG A 58 13.55 10.21 -17.04
N ALA A 59 13.37 11.05 -18.05
CA ALA A 59 14.08 12.33 -18.17
C ALA A 59 13.74 13.29 -17.02
N SER A 60 12.45 13.40 -16.66
CA SER A 60 11.97 14.20 -15.52
C SER A 60 12.57 13.70 -14.21
N ARG A 61 12.66 12.38 -14.04
CA ARG A 61 13.27 11.75 -12.87
C ARG A 61 14.78 12.02 -12.79
N ASP A 62 15.50 11.88 -13.89
CA ASP A 62 16.94 12.14 -13.94
C ASP A 62 17.22 13.62 -13.62
N TRP A 63 16.45 14.54 -14.18
CA TRP A 63 16.51 15.96 -13.82
C TRP A 63 16.22 16.20 -12.33
N ALA A 64 15.14 15.62 -11.79
CA ALA A 64 14.81 15.77 -10.37
C ALA A 64 15.93 15.25 -9.45
N ASN A 65 16.61 14.17 -9.84
CA ASN A 65 17.77 13.66 -9.12
C ASN A 65 18.94 14.66 -9.15
N THR A 66 19.21 15.33 -10.29
CA THR A 66 20.27 16.37 -10.34
C THR A 66 20.00 17.53 -9.39
N ILE A 67 18.73 17.94 -9.25
CA ILE A 67 18.34 19.00 -8.31
C ILE A 67 18.50 18.52 -6.87
N ARG A 68 18.03 17.31 -6.55
CA ARG A 68 18.15 16.80 -5.17
C ARG A 68 19.60 16.55 -4.77
N ASP A 69 20.46 16.16 -5.71
CA ASP A 69 21.88 15.91 -5.47
C ASP A 69 22.68 17.19 -5.17
N SER A 70 22.14 18.38 -5.44
CA SER A 70 22.75 19.64 -5.00
C SER A 70 22.66 19.87 -3.49
N HIS A 71 21.83 19.11 -2.78
CA HIS A 71 21.69 19.14 -1.32
C HIS A 71 22.41 17.94 -0.69
N VAL A 72 23.55 18.20 -0.04
CA VAL A 72 24.43 17.14 0.52
C VAL A 72 23.69 16.23 1.50
N GLU A 73 22.89 16.80 2.40
CA GLU A 73 22.11 16.03 3.39
C GLU A 73 21.11 15.08 2.70
N MET A 74 20.34 15.60 1.74
CA MET A 74 19.38 14.80 0.95
C MET A 74 20.06 13.71 0.12
N ARG A 75 21.28 13.95 -0.35
CA ARG A 75 22.07 12.97 -1.09
C ARG A 75 22.50 11.81 -0.19
N GLU A 76 23.03 12.11 1.01
CA GLU A 76 23.49 11.06 1.92
C GLU A 76 22.33 10.23 2.48
N ILE A 77 21.21 10.87 2.83
CA ILE A 77 19.99 10.16 3.31
C ILE A 77 19.48 9.19 2.24
N ARG A 78 19.40 9.61 0.97
CA ARG A 78 18.94 8.74 -0.11
C ARG A 78 19.91 7.60 -0.38
N LYS A 79 21.21 7.87 -0.37
CA LYS A 79 22.22 6.82 -0.53
C LYS A 79 22.10 5.77 0.57
N GLU A 80 21.89 6.18 1.81
CA GLU A 80 21.65 5.26 2.93
C GLU A 80 20.34 4.48 2.73
N HIS A 81 19.25 5.18 2.40
CA HIS A 81 17.95 4.57 2.11
C HIS A 81 18.05 3.51 1.02
N ASP A 82 18.68 3.82 -0.12
CA ASP A 82 18.87 2.89 -1.24
C ASP A 82 19.68 1.66 -0.83
N ASN A 83 20.75 1.85 -0.05
CA ASN A 83 21.58 0.76 0.45
C ASN A 83 20.79 -0.19 1.35
N LEU A 84 19.95 0.36 2.24
CA LEU A 84 19.13 -0.41 3.17
C LEU A 84 17.91 -1.06 2.49
N ASN A 85 17.32 -0.41 1.48
CA ASN A 85 16.13 -0.91 0.80
C ASN A 85 16.44 -1.97 -0.25
N ARG A 86 17.62 -1.92 -0.88
CA ARG A 86 17.96 -2.86 -1.95
C ARG A 86 17.79 -4.32 -1.55
N PRO A 87 18.26 -4.80 -0.38
CA PRO A 87 18.00 -6.17 0.07
C PRO A 87 16.51 -6.50 0.22
N LEU A 88 15.70 -5.56 0.73
CA LEU A 88 14.25 -5.75 0.91
C LEU A 88 13.54 -5.89 -0.44
N ILE A 89 13.89 -5.04 -1.42
CA ILE A 89 13.34 -5.12 -2.78
C ILE A 89 13.73 -6.46 -3.44
N MET A 90 14.99 -6.87 -3.31
CA MET A 90 15.44 -8.17 -3.86
C MET A 90 14.70 -9.33 -3.21
N ALA A 91 14.51 -9.32 -1.89
CA ALA A 91 13.74 -10.35 -1.19
C ALA A 91 12.28 -10.37 -1.67
N ALA A 92 11.63 -9.19 -1.76
CA ALA A 92 10.25 -9.07 -2.22
C ALA A 92 10.05 -9.67 -3.62
N ARG A 93 10.99 -9.43 -4.54
CA ARG A 93 10.94 -9.99 -5.91
C ARG A 93 10.91 -11.52 -5.96
N LEU A 94 11.49 -12.19 -4.96
CA LEU A 94 11.55 -13.66 -4.90
C LEU A 94 10.32 -14.28 -4.26
N THR A 95 9.55 -13.53 -3.47
CA THR A 95 8.44 -14.07 -2.67
C THR A 95 7.38 -14.79 -3.51
N GLY A 96 7.05 -14.24 -4.68
CA GLY A 96 6.03 -14.84 -5.55
C GLY A 96 6.43 -16.18 -6.17
N ASP A 97 7.70 -16.59 -6.12
CA ASP A 97 8.19 -17.91 -6.58
C ASP A 97 8.43 -18.89 -5.42
N GLN A 98 8.27 -18.46 -4.18
CA GLN A 98 8.51 -19.30 -3.02
C GLN A 98 7.32 -20.24 -2.79
N GLU A 99 7.63 -21.50 -2.54
CA GLU A 99 6.65 -22.48 -2.09
C GLU A 99 6.28 -22.25 -0.61
N PRO A 100 5.04 -22.58 -0.22
CA PRO A 100 4.66 -22.55 1.19
C PRO A 100 5.51 -23.53 2.02
N THR A 101 5.72 -23.20 3.30
CA THR A 101 6.50 -24.05 4.22
C THR A 101 5.65 -25.07 4.97
N SER A 102 4.34 -25.09 4.70
CA SER A 102 3.36 -25.97 5.34
C SER A 102 2.23 -26.28 4.36
N GLU A 103 1.38 -27.26 4.68
CA GLU A 103 0.19 -27.55 3.88
C GLU A 103 -1.00 -26.72 4.38
N ALA A 104 -1.81 -26.23 3.44
CA ALA A 104 -3.00 -25.46 3.78
C ALA A 104 -4.04 -26.36 4.45
N THR A 105 -4.55 -25.92 5.60
CA THR A 105 -5.58 -26.67 6.35
C THR A 105 -6.98 -26.57 5.71
N GLY A 106 -7.19 -25.59 4.83
CA GLY A 106 -8.49 -25.26 4.23
C GLY A 106 -9.37 -24.39 5.13
N GLU A 107 -8.91 -24.04 6.32
CA GLU A 107 -9.60 -23.09 7.21
C GLU A 107 -9.52 -21.66 6.66
N ASP A 108 -10.51 -20.84 7.02
CA ASP A 108 -10.47 -19.41 6.74
C ASP A 108 -9.41 -18.73 7.63
N VAL A 109 -8.34 -18.27 6.98
CA VAL A 109 -7.20 -17.62 7.63
C VAL A 109 -7.26 -16.08 7.54
N THR A 110 -8.36 -15.52 7.03
CA THR A 110 -8.52 -14.07 6.78
C THR A 110 -8.20 -13.23 8.01
N GLU A 111 -8.82 -13.55 9.14
CA GLU A 111 -8.63 -12.79 10.38
C GLU A 111 -7.26 -13.04 11.01
N ALA A 112 -6.68 -14.24 10.85
CA ALA A 112 -5.31 -14.52 11.28
C ALA A 112 -4.29 -13.68 10.51
N ILE A 113 -4.47 -13.53 9.20
CA ILE A 113 -3.62 -12.67 8.35
C ILE A 113 -3.76 -11.21 8.77
N LYS A 114 -4.99 -10.70 8.92
CA LYS A 114 -5.21 -9.32 9.39
C LYS A 114 -4.60 -9.07 10.75
N ALA A 115 -4.78 -9.99 11.70
CA ALA A 115 -4.19 -9.90 13.02
C ALA A 115 -2.65 -9.84 12.95
N LYS A 116 -2.02 -10.67 12.09
CA LYS A 116 -0.57 -10.62 11.90
C LYS A 116 -0.10 -9.30 11.30
N CYS A 117 -0.82 -8.76 10.33
CA CYS A 117 -0.51 -7.44 9.76
C CYS A 117 -0.58 -6.34 10.83
N ARG A 118 -1.61 -6.36 11.68
CA ARG A 118 -1.77 -5.41 12.79
C ARG A 118 -0.67 -5.54 13.84
N GLU A 119 -0.29 -6.77 14.19
CA GLU A 119 0.85 -7.07 15.07
C GLU A 119 2.16 -6.47 14.54
N LEU A 120 2.35 -6.47 13.21
CA LEU A 120 3.52 -5.91 12.54
C LEU A 120 3.46 -4.39 12.34
N GLY A 121 2.40 -3.72 12.80
CA GLY A 121 2.27 -2.27 12.83
C GLY A 121 1.49 -1.65 11.66
N TYR A 122 0.90 -2.45 10.77
CA TYR A 122 -0.04 -1.90 9.79
C TYR A 122 -1.30 -1.43 10.49
N ILE A 123 -1.70 -0.18 10.25
CA ILE A 123 -2.86 0.42 10.91
C ILE A 123 -4.17 0.13 10.18
N GLU A 124 -4.13 -0.14 8.87
CA GLU A 124 -5.31 -0.57 8.12
C GLU A 124 -4.96 -1.74 7.22
N VAL A 125 -5.86 -2.72 7.19
CA VAL A 125 -5.67 -3.97 6.46
C VAL A 125 -6.98 -4.37 5.80
N GLY A 126 -6.96 -4.48 4.48
CA GLY A 126 -8.10 -4.94 3.70
C GLY A 126 -7.67 -5.93 2.64
N ILE A 127 -8.62 -6.72 2.17
CA ILE A 127 -8.38 -7.78 1.18
C ILE A 127 -9.41 -7.62 0.07
N THR A 128 -8.95 -7.69 -1.16
CA THR A 128 -9.80 -7.59 -2.36
C THR A 128 -9.28 -8.50 -3.48
N ALA A 129 -10.08 -8.68 -4.53
CA ALA A 129 -9.59 -9.25 -5.77
C ALA A 129 -8.54 -8.31 -6.40
N TYR A 130 -7.49 -8.88 -6.97
CA TYR A 130 -6.45 -8.11 -7.63
C TYR A 130 -6.97 -7.56 -8.97
N ASP A 131 -6.97 -6.24 -9.14
CA ASP A 131 -7.46 -5.60 -10.36
C ASP A 131 -6.32 -5.31 -11.36
N HIS A 132 -6.22 -6.16 -12.38
CA HIS A 132 -5.20 -6.06 -13.42
C HIS A 132 -5.32 -4.80 -14.31
N ARG A 133 -6.44 -4.08 -14.27
CA ARG A 133 -6.61 -2.82 -15.01
C ARG A 133 -5.65 -1.73 -14.52
N TYR A 134 -5.19 -1.85 -13.26
CA TYR A 134 -4.23 -0.93 -12.65
C TYR A 134 -2.79 -1.45 -12.66
N THR A 135 -2.49 -2.62 -13.24
CA THR A 135 -1.11 -3.11 -13.31
C THR A 135 -0.33 -2.34 -14.38
N TYR A 136 0.86 -1.86 -14.02
CA TYR A 136 1.80 -1.29 -14.98
C TYR A 136 2.12 -2.28 -16.09
N GLN A 137 2.22 -1.79 -17.32
CA GLN A 137 2.46 -2.61 -18.51
C GLN A 137 3.69 -3.50 -18.35
N SER A 138 4.80 -2.94 -17.87
CA SER A 138 6.05 -3.67 -17.58
C SER A 138 5.95 -4.74 -16.48
N LYS A 139 4.85 -4.78 -15.70
CA LYS A 139 4.66 -5.67 -14.54
C LYS A 139 3.53 -6.68 -14.72
N LYS A 140 2.82 -6.69 -15.86
CA LYS A 140 1.66 -7.57 -16.10
C LYS A 140 1.99 -9.05 -15.89
N ASP A 141 3.11 -9.53 -16.43
CA ASP A 141 3.53 -10.94 -16.30
C ASP A 141 4.20 -11.25 -14.94
N TRP A 142 4.48 -10.22 -14.14
CA TRP A 142 5.11 -10.39 -12.83
C TRP A 142 4.08 -10.66 -11.73
N VAL A 143 2.87 -10.12 -11.82
CA VAL A 143 1.81 -10.31 -10.81
C VAL A 143 1.20 -11.70 -10.95
N LYS A 144 1.22 -12.49 -9.87
CA LYS A 144 0.88 -13.92 -9.93
C LYS A 144 -0.45 -14.30 -9.29
N PHE A 145 -0.93 -13.52 -8.33
CA PHE A 145 -2.01 -13.96 -7.45
C PHE A 145 -3.30 -13.17 -7.65
N PRO A 146 -4.46 -13.83 -7.50
CA PRO A 146 -5.76 -13.23 -7.84
C PRO A 146 -6.32 -12.32 -6.73
N HIS A 147 -5.68 -12.24 -5.56
CA HIS A 147 -6.11 -11.43 -4.44
C HIS A 147 -4.98 -10.47 -4.02
N ALA A 148 -5.38 -9.29 -3.57
CA ALA A 148 -4.50 -8.27 -3.00
C ALA A 148 -4.80 -8.10 -1.51
N ILE A 149 -3.74 -8.04 -0.71
CA ILE A 149 -3.81 -7.58 0.68
C ILE A 149 -3.30 -6.14 0.68
N CYS A 150 -4.20 -5.20 0.92
CA CYS A 150 -3.90 -3.77 0.99
C CYS A 150 -3.52 -3.41 2.42
N LEU A 151 -2.34 -2.81 2.58
CA LEU A 151 -1.69 -2.58 3.87
C LEU A 151 -1.34 -1.10 4.00
N ALA A 152 -1.90 -0.41 5.00
CA ALA A 152 -1.52 0.97 5.33
C ALA A 152 -0.62 0.99 6.56
N TYR A 153 0.55 1.60 6.42
CA TYR A 153 1.47 1.87 7.51
C TYR A 153 1.51 3.37 7.77
N GLU A 154 1.39 3.77 9.04
CA GLU A 154 1.33 5.19 9.37
C GLU A 154 2.71 5.86 9.34
N GLN A 155 2.78 7.03 8.71
CA GLN A 155 3.93 7.92 8.79
C GLN A 155 3.80 8.83 10.02
N ASP A 156 4.89 9.13 10.72
CA ASP A 156 4.85 10.01 11.90
C ASP A 156 4.29 11.40 11.54
N PHE A 157 3.24 11.82 12.25
CA PHE A 157 2.48 13.03 11.94
C PHE A 157 3.33 14.29 12.05
N GLU A 158 4.10 14.44 13.14
CA GLU A 158 4.75 15.72 13.47
C GLU A 158 5.85 16.08 12.46
N PRO A 159 6.81 15.20 12.14
CA PRO A 159 7.82 15.49 11.12
C PRO A 159 7.20 15.67 9.73
N THR A 160 6.11 14.97 9.43
CA THR A 160 5.38 15.12 8.16
C THR A 160 4.81 16.53 7.98
N GLN A 161 4.44 17.24 9.05
CA GLN A 161 3.94 18.62 8.96
C GLN A 161 5.00 19.63 8.52
N THR A 162 6.28 19.23 8.48
CA THR A 162 7.39 20.11 8.11
C THR A 162 7.70 20.07 6.61
N ILE A 163 6.90 19.37 5.79
CA ILE A 163 7.10 19.31 4.34
C ILE A 163 7.09 20.73 3.73
N PRO A 164 8.07 21.07 2.85
CA PRO A 164 9.23 20.27 2.47
C PRO A 164 10.41 20.47 3.44
N SER A 165 10.88 19.40 4.09
CA SER A 165 12.07 19.40 4.95
C SER A 165 12.84 18.09 4.87
N VAL A 166 14.07 18.10 5.40
CA VAL A 166 14.90 16.90 5.57
C VAL A 166 14.27 15.93 6.57
N ASP A 167 13.69 16.43 7.68
CA ASP A 167 13.06 15.59 8.70
C ASP A 167 11.86 14.82 8.13
N ALA A 168 11.05 15.48 7.30
CA ALA A 168 9.93 14.84 6.61
C ALA A 168 10.42 13.72 5.66
N GLU A 169 11.51 13.95 4.94
CA GLU A 169 12.12 12.93 4.05
C GLU A 169 12.68 11.74 4.84
N ILE A 170 13.34 11.98 5.97
CA ILE A 170 13.88 10.93 6.84
C ILE A 170 12.76 10.01 7.31
N VAL A 171 11.67 10.60 7.80
CA VAL A 171 10.52 9.86 8.29
C VAL A 171 9.86 9.07 7.17
N HIS A 172 9.59 9.70 6.02
CA HIS A 172 9.07 9.02 4.83
C HIS A 172 9.92 7.81 4.44
N SER A 173 11.23 8.03 4.31
CA SER A 173 12.21 6.99 3.99
C SER A 173 12.24 5.86 5.00
N SER A 174 12.07 6.17 6.29
CA SER A 174 12.08 5.19 7.37
C SER A 174 10.80 4.34 7.38
N THR A 175 9.64 4.95 7.18
CA THR A 175 8.35 4.27 7.08
C THR A 175 8.36 3.27 5.93
N TYR A 176 8.85 3.66 4.75
CA TYR A 176 8.95 2.77 3.59
C TYR A 176 9.85 1.55 3.83
N ARG A 177 10.91 1.69 4.63
CA ARG A 177 11.77 0.57 5.01
C ARG A 177 11.06 -0.36 5.99
N THR A 178 10.46 0.21 7.03
CA THR A 178 9.76 -0.54 8.07
C THR A 178 8.59 -1.32 7.49
N GLU A 179 7.75 -0.67 6.69
CA GLU A 179 6.61 -1.34 6.04
C GLU A 179 7.07 -2.39 5.02
N GLY A 180 8.17 -2.14 4.29
CA GLY A 180 8.72 -3.12 3.36
C GLY A 180 9.23 -4.39 4.06
N ALA A 181 9.89 -4.24 5.21
CA ALA A 181 10.33 -5.35 6.05
C ALA A 181 9.15 -6.10 6.68
N ALA A 182 8.15 -5.37 7.21
CA ALA A 182 6.93 -5.95 7.75
C ALA A 182 6.18 -6.79 6.70
N GLY A 183 6.10 -6.32 5.45
CA GLY A 183 5.45 -7.04 4.36
C GLY A 183 6.10 -8.38 4.04
N LEU A 184 7.43 -8.49 4.17
CA LEU A 184 8.14 -9.76 4.04
C LEU A 184 7.78 -10.75 5.17
N GLU A 185 7.61 -10.25 6.40
CA GLU A 185 7.16 -11.08 7.53
C GLU A 185 5.70 -11.53 7.37
N VAL A 186 4.83 -10.69 6.82
CA VAL A 186 3.46 -11.09 6.44
C VAL A 186 3.49 -12.21 5.40
N ALA A 187 4.33 -12.09 4.35
CA ALA A 187 4.44 -13.13 3.33
C ALA A 187 4.94 -14.46 3.91
N LYS A 188 5.94 -14.44 4.80
CA LYS A 188 6.41 -15.64 5.51
C LYS A 188 5.30 -16.27 6.36
N PHE A 189 4.50 -15.45 7.03
CA PHE A 189 3.36 -15.95 7.80
C PHE A 189 2.33 -16.64 6.89
N ILE A 190 1.96 -16.03 5.77
CA ILE A 190 1.05 -16.64 4.79
C ILE A 190 1.62 -17.96 4.23
N GLN A 191 2.93 -18.02 3.96
CA GLN A 191 3.63 -19.25 3.56
C GLN A 191 3.57 -20.34 4.65
N SER A 192 3.65 -19.95 5.93
CA SER A 192 3.50 -20.87 7.05
C SER A 192 2.06 -21.39 7.24
N LEU A 193 1.08 -20.68 6.68
CA LEU A 193 -0.32 -21.13 6.63
C LEU A 193 -0.59 -22.04 5.41
N GLY A 194 0.41 -22.28 4.57
CA GLY A 194 0.30 -23.14 3.40
C GLY A 194 -0.11 -22.43 2.10
N TYR A 195 -0.06 -21.10 2.06
CA TYR A 195 -0.41 -20.32 0.88
C TYR A 195 0.79 -19.55 0.33
N ARG A 196 0.82 -19.34 -0.99
CA ARG A 196 1.85 -18.48 -1.60
C ARG A 196 1.49 -17.01 -1.43
N ALA A 197 2.51 -16.16 -1.32
CA ALA A 197 2.35 -14.71 -1.20
C ALA A 197 3.42 -14.00 -2.02
N GLN A 198 3.04 -12.88 -2.65
CA GLN A 198 3.95 -12.02 -3.39
C GLN A 198 3.93 -10.63 -2.78
N VAL A 199 5.10 -10.16 -2.34
CA VAL A 199 5.26 -8.81 -1.77
C VAL A 199 5.49 -7.82 -2.90
N HIS A 200 4.58 -6.86 -3.01
CA HIS A 200 4.73 -5.70 -3.89
C HIS A 200 5.39 -4.61 -3.06
N SER A 201 6.70 -4.40 -3.27
CA SER A 201 7.46 -3.46 -2.45
C SER A 201 6.93 -2.03 -2.62
N PRO A 202 6.83 -1.23 -1.54
CA PRO A 202 6.51 0.20 -1.68
C PRO A 202 7.56 0.94 -2.53
N ASN A 203 8.77 0.39 -2.66
CA ASN A 203 9.87 0.92 -3.46
C ASN A 203 10.02 0.29 -4.86
N ASP A 204 9.20 -0.71 -5.22
CA ASP A 204 9.17 -1.35 -6.55
C ASP A 204 7.73 -1.71 -6.91
N ASN A 205 6.94 -0.68 -7.16
CA ASN A 205 5.50 -0.76 -7.32
C ASN A 205 5.06 -1.40 -8.64
N THR A 206 3.92 -2.08 -8.60
CA THR A 206 3.31 -2.74 -9.76
C THR A 206 2.19 -1.96 -10.43
N GLY A 207 1.80 -0.84 -9.85
CA GLY A 207 0.66 -0.03 -10.26
C GLY A 207 0.35 1.03 -9.20
N PRO A 208 -0.60 1.94 -9.47
CA PRO A 208 -1.19 2.77 -8.43
C PRO A 208 -1.94 1.88 -7.41
N TYR A 209 -1.67 2.09 -6.12
CA TYR A 209 -2.26 1.29 -5.05
C TYR A 209 -3.66 1.74 -4.65
N ILE A 210 -3.96 3.03 -4.78
CA ILE A 210 -5.19 3.64 -4.25
C ILE A 210 -6.46 2.95 -4.74
N PRO A 211 -6.64 2.59 -6.03
CA PRO A 211 -7.86 1.92 -6.46
C PRO A 211 -8.13 0.60 -5.72
N MET A 212 -7.08 -0.20 -5.48
CA MET A 212 -7.21 -1.44 -4.70
C MET A 212 -7.47 -1.16 -3.22
N PHE A 213 -6.87 -0.10 -2.65
CA PHE A 213 -7.09 0.25 -1.24
C PHE A 213 -8.52 0.75 -1.00
N VAL A 214 -9.09 1.51 -1.95
CA VAL A 214 -10.50 1.91 -1.95
C VAL A 214 -11.40 0.68 -2.01
N GLU A 215 -11.14 -0.23 -2.95
CA GLU A 215 -11.93 -1.46 -3.11
C GLU A 215 -11.81 -2.39 -1.89
N ALA A 216 -10.65 -2.42 -1.24
CA ALA A 216 -10.44 -3.16 0.00
C ALA A 216 -11.05 -2.47 1.25
N GLY A 217 -11.69 -1.30 1.09
CA GLY A 217 -12.39 -0.59 2.16
C GLY A 217 -11.51 0.20 3.13
N LEU A 218 -10.25 0.49 2.75
CA LEU A 218 -9.32 1.21 3.62
C LEU A 218 -9.64 2.71 3.68
N GLY A 219 -10.29 3.27 2.66
CA GLY A 219 -10.54 4.70 2.57
C GLY A 219 -11.11 5.14 1.23
N SER A 220 -11.03 6.44 0.96
CA SER A 220 -11.50 7.07 -0.29
C SER A 220 -10.41 7.95 -0.91
N LEU A 221 -10.47 8.18 -2.23
CA LEU A 221 -9.55 9.08 -2.92
C LEU A 221 -9.86 10.53 -2.52
N GLY A 222 -8.88 11.18 -1.91
CA GLY A 222 -8.92 12.61 -1.60
C GLY A 222 -8.65 13.48 -2.83
N ALA A 223 -9.08 14.74 -2.76
CA ALA A 223 -8.91 15.70 -3.86
C ALA A 223 -7.44 15.94 -4.27
N CYS A 224 -6.49 15.74 -3.34
CA CYS A 224 -5.06 15.85 -3.58
C CYS A 224 -4.41 14.58 -4.17
N GLY A 225 -5.19 13.54 -4.44
CA GLY A 225 -4.70 12.29 -5.01
C GLY A 225 -4.15 11.29 -3.99
N TYR A 226 -4.29 11.55 -2.69
CA TYR A 226 -3.97 10.61 -1.61
C TYR A 226 -5.19 9.80 -1.20
N LEU A 227 -4.96 8.64 -0.58
CA LEU A 227 -6.01 7.91 0.12
C LEU A 227 -6.30 8.61 1.46
N LEU A 228 -7.58 8.88 1.73
CA LEU A 228 -8.08 9.33 3.02
C LEU A 228 -8.65 8.11 3.75
N THR A 229 -8.02 7.74 4.86
CA THR A 229 -8.36 6.58 5.70
C THR A 229 -9.15 6.97 6.92
#